data_AF-A0A1X7E6J1-F1
#
_entry.id   AF-A0A1X7E6J1-F1
#
_cell.length_a   1.000
_cell.length_b   1.000
_cell.length_c   1.000
_cell.angle_alpha   90.00
_cell.angle_beta   90.00
_cell.angle_gamma   90.00
#
_symmetry.space_group_name_H-M   'P 1'
#
loop_
_entity.id
_entity.type
_entity.pdbx_description
1 polymer ?
#
loop_
_entity_poly.entity_id
_entity_poly.type
_entity_poly.pdbx_seq_one_letter_code
_entity_poly.pdbx_strand_id
1 'polypeptide(L)'
;MYSSIIRRKVFNTFSVTLLVSCLLSFLYMIRSVETSVNDYKLAQGFILWLFVYSLYVGAVILIYANLVSVLIELLRNKFNLNSFTYIILHGLVGALTGGVVSKSTLVALCIAGIAILYALVDYWQMTQGDESRSIKYILLISLLPIVCSSIYFATISEPLAPFTAKDAIASAIDDHSITSKFPHKSGKVDSEEKGYYITRETRAKKIIKNTYSVRFIEKWSKDGEKGEYRISYEITRNSLTLHSISGEEPPYYNK
;
A
#
# COMPACT_ATOMS: atom_id res chain seq x y z
N MET A 1 3.86 -2.58 41.53
CA MET A 1 2.58 -3.25 41.16
C MET A 1 1.94 -2.64 39.91
N TYR A 2 1.72 -1.32 39.83
CA TYR A 2 1.11 -0.68 38.63
C TYR A 2 1.96 -0.76 37.35
N SER A 3 3.29 -0.64 37.47
CA SER A 3 4.20 -0.69 36.32
C SER A 3 4.21 -2.03 35.59
N SER A 4 3.90 -3.15 36.25
CA SER A 4 3.85 -4.47 35.60
C SER A 4 2.54 -4.68 34.83
N ILE A 5 1.41 -4.15 35.33
CA ILE A 5 0.12 -4.24 34.64
C ILE A 5 0.14 -3.41 33.36
N ILE A 6 0.57 -2.14 33.44
CA ILE A 6 0.61 -1.25 32.26
C ILE A 6 1.49 -1.85 31.16
N ARG A 7 2.70 -2.32 31.51
CA ARG A 7 3.61 -2.98 30.58
C ARG A 7 2.96 -4.17 29.88
N ARG A 8 2.30 -5.05 30.64
CA ARG A 8 1.60 -6.24 30.14
C ARG A 8 0.51 -5.86 29.14
N LYS A 9 -0.36 -4.91 29.51
CA LYS A 9 -1.49 -4.47 28.68
C LYS A 9 -1.03 -3.80 27.37
N VAL A 10 0.00 -2.96 27.42
CA VAL A 10 0.61 -2.35 26.22
C VAL A 10 1.22 -3.43 25.32
N PHE A 11 1.94 -4.40 25.89
CA PHE A 11 2.53 -5.48 25.13
C PHE A 11 1.48 -6.40 24.47
N ASN A 12 0.41 -6.73 25.19
CA ASN A 12 -0.72 -7.49 24.63
C ASN A 12 -1.40 -6.75 23.50
N THR A 13 -1.58 -5.44 23.67
CA THR A 13 -2.11 -4.57 22.63
C THR A 13 -1.28 -4.69 21.36
N PHE A 14 0.03 -4.51 21.47
CA PHE A 14 0.94 -4.64 20.33
C PHE A 14 0.83 -6.02 19.66
N SER A 15 0.91 -7.09 20.45
CA SER A 15 0.93 -8.47 19.94
C SER A 15 -0.38 -8.86 19.24
N VAL A 16 -1.52 -8.57 19.87
CA VAL A 16 -2.85 -8.87 19.30
C VAL A 16 -3.10 -8.00 18.07
N THR A 17 -2.67 -6.74 18.08
CA THR A 17 -2.77 -5.85 16.92
C THR A 17 -2.02 -6.44 15.72
N LEU A 18 -0.79 -6.93 15.92
CA LEU A 18 -0.02 -7.57 14.85
C LEU A 18 -0.74 -8.79 14.28
N LEU A 19 -1.22 -9.69 15.14
CA LEU A 19 -1.91 -10.90 14.72
C LEU A 19 -3.20 -10.59 13.93
N VAL A 20 -4.04 -9.71 14.45
CA VAL A 20 -5.31 -9.35 13.81
C VAL A 20 -5.08 -8.60 12.51
N SER A 21 -4.12 -7.67 12.50
CA SER A 21 -3.80 -6.90 11.28
C SER A 21 -3.17 -7.79 10.21
N CYS A 22 -2.36 -8.78 10.61
CA CYS A 22 -1.83 -9.80 9.70
C CYS A 22 -2.95 -10.59 9.05
N LEU A 23 -3.92 -11.07 9.84
CA LEU A 23 -5.07 -11.82 9.33
C LEU A 23 -5.92 -10.97 8.37
N LEU A 24 -6.27 -9.73 8.76
CA LEU A 24 -7.06 -8.83 7.92
C LEU A 24 -6.35 -8.46 6.63
N SER A 25 -5.04 -8.15 6.71
CA SER A 25 -4.23 -7.86 5.53
C SER A 25 -4.14 -9.06 4.60
N PHE A 26 -3.93 -10.26 5.15
CA PHE A 26 -3.88 -11.49 4.36
C PHE A 26 -5.19 -11.73 3.61
N LEU A 27 -6.34 -11.66 4.31
CA LEU A 27 -7.67 -11.85 3.70
C LEU A 27 -7.96 -10.79 2.63
N TYR A 28 -7.59 -9.54 2.89
CA TYR A 28 -7.72 -8.45 1.92
C TYR A 28 -6.91 -8.74 0.66
N MET A 29 -5.65 -9.16 0.81
CA MET A 29 -4.76 -9.40 -0.31
C MET A 29 -5.17 -10.62 -1.13
N ILE A 30 -5.64 -11.72 -0.51
CA ILE A 30 -6.21 -12.85 -1.25
C ILE A 30 -7.39 -12.41 -2.11
N ARG A 31 -8.33 -11.65 -1.53
CA ARG A 31 -9.46 -11.10 -2.28
C ARG A 31 -9.01 -10.14 -3.39
N SER A 32 -7.96 -9.35 -3.15
CA SER A 32 -7.39 -8.46 -4.17
C SER A 32 -6.84 -9.24 -5.36
N VAL A 33 -6.14 -10.35 -5.11
CA VAL A 33 -5.62 -11.22 -6.18
C VAL A 33 -6.76 -11.82 -7.00
N GLU A 34 -7.85 -12.27 -6.35
CA GLU A 34 -9.00 -12.85 -7.07
C GLU A 34 -9.76 -11.85 -7.95
N THR A 35 -9.69 -10.55 -7.64
CA THR A 35 -10.55 -9.52 -8.25
C THR A 35 -9.80 -8.50 -9.10
N SER A 36 -8.46 -8.44 -9.02
CA SER A 36 -7.65 -7.45 -9.72
C SER A 36 -6.93 -8.02 -10.93
N VAL A 37 -6.62 -7.16 -11.91
CA VAL A 37 -5.78 -7.50 -13.09
C VAL A 37 -4.30 -7.20 -12.82
N ASN A 38 -3.96 -6.62 -11.66
CA ASN A 38 -2.61 -6.15 -11.35
C ASN A 38 -1.97 -6.97 -10.22
N ASP A 39 -1.36 -8.08 -10.60
CA ASP A 39 -0.73 -9.04 -9.68
C ASP A 39 0.73 -8.69 -9.32
N TYR A 40 1.15 -7.44 -9.54
CA TYR A 40 2.48 -6.97 -9.21
C TYR A 40 2.55 -6.32 -7.83
N LYS A 41 3.69 -6.45 -7.14
CA LYS A 41 3.99 -5.83 -5.82
C LYS A 41 3.03 -6.27 -4.69
N LEU A 42 2.56 -7.52 -4.73
CA LEU A 42 1.62 -8.04 -3.72
C LEU A 42 2.19 -8.00 -2.30
N ALA A 43 3.47 -8.31 -2.10
CA ALA A 43 4.11 -8.22 -0.79
C ALA A 43 4.11 -6.79 -0.22
N GLN A 44 4.37 -5.79 -1.07
CA GLN A 44 4.30 -4.39 -0.65
C GLN A 44 2.86 -3.99 -0.31
N GLY A 45 1.88 -4.47 -1.08
CA GLY A 45 0.45 -4.31 -0.78
C GLY A 45 0.10 -4.90 0.59
N PHE A 46 0.53 -6.12 0.87
CA PHE A 46 0.33 -6.79 2.15
C PHE A 46 0.91 -5.99 3.32
N ILE A 47 2.15 -5.51 3.20
CA ILE A 47 2.79 -4.71 4.26
C ILE A 47 2.07 -3.36 4.45
N LEU A 48 1.63 -2.72 3.37
CA LEU A 48 0.87 -1.47 3.44
C LEU A 48 -0.46 -1.68 4.19
N TRP A 49 -1.22 -2.72 3.83
CA TRP A 49 -2.49 -3.01 4.49
C TRP A 49 -2.34 -3.50 5.92
N LEU A 50 -1.25 -4.22 6.23
CA LEU A 50 -0.87 -4.56 7.60
C LEU A 50 -0.71 -3.28 8.44
N PHE A 51 0.01 -2.29 7.92
CA PHE A 51 0.19 -1.00 8.58
C PHE A 51 -1.15 -0.27 8.77
N VAL A 52 -1.95 -0.15 7.72
CA VAL A 52 -3.28 0.48 7.78
C VAL A 52 -4.14 -0.19 8.86
N TYR A 53 -4.32 -1.52 8.81
CA TYR A 53 -5.12 -2.23 9.81
C TYR A 53 -4.54 -2.09 11.22
N SER A 54 -3.21 -2.09 11.39
CA SER A 54 -2.59 -1.92 12.70
C SER A 54 -2.90 -0.57 13.34
N LEU A 55 -3.07 0.50 12.57
CA LEU A 55 -3.46 1.80 13.10
C LEU A 55 -4.89 1.78 13.63
N TYR A 56 -5.83 1.24 12.85
CA TYR A 56 -7.24 1.18 13.24
C TYR A 56 -7.48 0.19 14.40
N VAL A 57 -7.04 -1.06 14.22
CA VAL A 57 -7.21 -2.12 15.22
C VAL A 57 -6.41 -1.79 16.48
N GLY A 58 -5.19 -1.30 16.32
CA GLY A 58 -4.33 -0.93 17.44
C GLY A 58 -4.93 0.15 18.32
N ALA A 59 -5.51 1.20 17.74
CA ALA A 59 -6.17 2.24 18.51
C ALA A 59 -7.36 1.69 19.33
N VAL A 60 -8.20 0.84 18.72
CA VAL A 60 -9.35 0.22 19.39
C VAL A 60 -8.90 -0.69 20.52
N ILE A 61 -7.91 -1.56 20.30
CA ILE A 61 -7.42 -2.48 21.33
C ILE A 61 -6.74 -1.68 22.47
N LEU A 62 -5.93 -0.67 22.14
CA LEU A 62 -5.20 0.13 23.11
C LEU A 62 -6.13 0.82 24.10
N ILE A 63 -7.26 1.34 23.63
CA ILE A 63 -8.20 2.07 24.47
C ILE A 63 -9.24 1.10 25.06
N TYR A 64 -10.01 0.45 24.18
CA TYR A 64 -11.21 -0.29 24.58
C TYR A 64 -10.87 -1.64 25.21
N ALA A 65 -10.05 -2.46 24.55
CA ALA A 65 -9.77 -3.81 25.04
C ALA A 65 -8.98 -3.78 26.36
N ASN A 66 -8.03 -2.85 26.51
CA ASN A 66 -7.34 -2.67 27.79
C ASN A 66 -8.28 -2.25 28.92
N LEU A 67 -9.21 -1.30 28.67
CA LEU A 67 -10.20 -0.88 29.68
C LEU A 67 -11.07 -2.06 30.12
N VAL A 68 -11.65 -2.79 29.17
CA VAL A 68 -12.47 -3.97 29.44
C VAL A 68 -11.68 -5.03 30.20
N SER A 69 -10.44 -5.29 29.78
CA SER A 69 -9.59 -6.29 30.42
C SER A 69 -9.25 -5.93 31.86
N VAL A 70 -8.97 -4.66 32.15
CA VAL A 70 -8.77 -4.19 33.54
C VAL A 70 -10.04 -4.38 34.38
N LEU A 71 -11.22 -4.04 33.86
CA LEU A 71 -12.49 -4.24 34.56
C LEU A 71 -12.75 -5.72 34.87
N ILE A 72 -12.52 -6.61 33.90
CA ILE A 72 -12.68 -8.06 34.10
C ILE A 72 -11.64 -8.60 35.10
N GLU A 73 -10.40 -8.10 35.06
CA GLU A 73 -9.36 -8.47 36.03
C GLU A 73 -9.73 -8.04 37.46
N LEU A 74 -10.33 -6.86 37.63
CA LEU A 74 -10.87 -6.42 38.92
C LEU A 74 -12.01 -7.33 39.41
N LEU A 75 -12.94 -7.70 38.53
CA LEU A 75 -14.02 -8.65 38.85
C LEU A 75 -13.46 -10.03 39.23
N ARG A 76 -12.47 -10.50 38.47
CA ARG A 76 -11.78 -11.77 38.74
C ARG A 76 -11.19 -11.77 40.15
N ASN A 77 -10.48 -10.71 40.52
CA ASN A 77 -9.84 -10.59 41.83
C ASN A 77 -10.87 -10.43 42.96
N LYS A 78 -11.99 -9.74 42.71
CA LYS A 78 -13.07 -9.55 43.70
C LYS A 78 -13.85 -10.84 43.98
N PHE A 79 -14.12 -11.64 42.95
CA PHE A 79 -14.98 -12.83 43.03
C PHE A 79 -14.22 -14.15 42.89
N ASN A 80 -12.89 -14.13 42.92
CA ASN A 80 -12.02 -15.30 42.73
C ASN A 80 -12.38 -16.14 41.48
N LEU A 81 -12.67 -15.47 40.37
CA LEU A 81 -13.08 -16.15 39.13
C LEU A 81 -11.91 -16.99 38.59
N ASN A 82 -12.22 -18.19 38.10
CA ASN A 82 -11.23 -19.06 37.46
C ASN A 82 -10.80 -18.51 36.08
N SER A 83 -9.72 -19.06 35.54
CA SER A 83 -9.14 -18.64 34.25
C SER A 83 -10.09 -18.81 33.07
N PHE A 84 -10.95 -19.83 33.11
CA PHE A 84 -11.91 -20.10 32.04
C PHE A 84 -13.00 -19.03 31.99
N THR A 85 -13.55 -18.67 33.15
CA THR A 85 -14.53 -17.57 33.27
C THR A 85 -13.92 -16.25 32.83
N TYR A 86 -12.65 -15.99 33.14
CA TYR A 86 -11.93 -14.79 32.68
C TYR A 86 -11.94 -14.67 31.14
N ILE A 87 -11.62 -15.75 30.43
CA ILE A 87 -11.57 -15.77 28.96
C ILE A 87 -12.98 -15.66 28.36
N ILE A 88 -13.96 -16.38 28.91
CA ILE A 88 -15.35 -16.32 28.44
C ILE A 88 -15.93 -14.91 28.59
N LEU A 89 -15.68 -14.23 29.72
CA LEU A 89 -16.18 -12.87 29.93
C LEU A 89 -15.66 -11.90 28.85
N HIS A 90 -14.40 -12.04 28.43
CA HIS A 90 -13.88 -11.25 27.31
C HIS A 90 -14.62 -11.54 26.01
N GLY A 91 -14.83 -12.82 25.69
CA GLY A 91 -15.59 -13.21 24.50
C GLY A 91 -17.02 -12.69 24.50
N LEU A 92 -17.71 -12.76 25.63
CA LEU A 92 -19.09 -12.26 25.78
C LEU A 92 -19.15 -10.73 25.63
N VAL A 93 -18.26 -9.99 26.29
CA VAL A 93 -18.20 -8.52 26.14
C VAL A 93 -17.85 -8.14 24.71
N GLY A 94 -16.91 -8.85 24.08
CA GLY A 94 -16.57 -8.65 22.67
C GLY A 94 -17.77 -8.90 21.74
N ALA A 95 -18.49 -10.01 21.94
CA ALA A 95 -19.69 -10.35 21.17
C ALA A 95 -20.78 -9.28 21.30
N LEU A 96 -21.05 -8.84 22.54
CA LEU A 96 -22.02 -7.77 22.83
C LEU A 96 -21.65 -6.49 22.10
N THR A 97 -20.38 -6.07 22.19
CA THR A 97 -19.89 -4.87 21.51
C THR A 97 -20.01 -4.98 20.00
N GLY A 98 -19.62 -6.11 19.40
CA GLY A 98 -19.75 -6.28 17.97
C GLY A 98 -21.21 -6.34 17.48
N GLY A 99 -22.10 -6.92 18.29
CA GLY A 99 -23.54 -6.92 18.05
C GLY A 99 -24.14 -5.52 18.08
N VAL A 100 -23.76 -4.69 19.07
CA VAL A 100 -24.20 -3.29 19.17
C VAL A 100 -23.70 -2.44 18.00
N VAL A 101 -22.44 -2.60 17.61
CA VAL A 101 -21.81 -1.75 16.58
C VAL A 101 -22.36 -2.03 15.18
N SER A 102 -22.64 -3.29 14.84
CA SER A 102 -22.92 -3.69 13.45
C SER A 102 -24.27 -4.34 13.21
N LYS A 103 -24.97 -4.78 14.28
CA LYS A 103 -26.15 -5.66 14.21
C LYS A 103 -25.93 -6.96 13.41
N SER A 104 -24.67 -7.31 13.11
CA SER A 104 -24.30 -8.49 12.34
C SER A 104 -23.73 -9.56 13.26
N THR A 105 -24.31 -10.76 13.21
CA THR A 105 -23.82 -11.92 13.97
C THR A 105 -22.37 -12.25 13.62
N LEU A 106 -21.98 -12.12 12.34
CA LEU A 106 -20.62 -12.40 11.90
C LEU A 106 -19.62 -11.45 12.56
N VAL A 107 -19.91 -10.15 12.54
CA VAL A 107 -19.05 -9.13 13.13
C VAL A 107 -18.98 -9.27 14.65
N ALA A 108 -20.10 -9.62 15.30
CA ALA A 108 -20.13 -9.95 16.72
C ALA A 108 -19.18 -11.12 17.05
N LEU A 109 -19.20 -12.19 16.27
CA LEU A 109 -18.31 -13.33 16.44
C LEU A 109 -16.83 -12.98 16.18
N CYS A 110 -16.54 -12.14 15.17
CA CYS A 110 -15.18 -11.68 14.90
C CYS A 110 -14.62 -10.86 16.08
N ILE A 111 -15.40 -9.92 16.62
CA ILE A 111 -14.96 -9.09 17.76
C ILE A 111 -14.83 -9.95 19.03
N ALA A 112 -15.72 -10.92 19.23
CA ALA A 112 -15.57 -11.92 20.30
C ALA A 112 -14.27 -12.71 20.18
N GLY A 113 -13.92 -13.17 18.96
CA GLY A 113 -12.67 -13.87 18.69
C GLY A 113 -11.43 -13.02 19.01
N ILE A 114 -11.43 -11.74 18.62
CA ILE A 114 -10.35 -10.79 18.97
C ILE A 114 -10.25 -10.61 20.48
N ALA A 115 -11.37 -10.48 21.18
CA ALA A 115 -11.39 -10.32 22.64
C ALA A 115 -10.88 -11.58 23.37
N ILE A 116 -11.24 -12.78 22.89
CA ILE A 116 -10.73 -14.06 23.40
C ILE A 116 -9.22 -14.15 23.16
N LEU A 117 -8.75 -13.82 21.96
CA LEU A 117 -7.32 -13.81 21.64
C LEU A 117 -6.56 -12.88 22.60
N TYR A 118 -7.08 -11.67 22.83
CA TYR A 118 -6.50 -10.75 23.80
C TYR A 118 -6.43 -11.38 25.20
N ALA A 119 -7.52 -11.98 25.68
CA ALA A 119 -7.59 -12.62 26.98
C ALA A 119 -6.60 -13.79 27.11
N LEU A 120 -6.40 -14.58 26.05
CA LEU A 120 -5.44 -15.67 26.01
C LEU A 120 -4.00 -15.17 26.13
N VAL A 121 -3.64 -14.12 25.38
CA VAL A 121 -2.29 -13.51 25.47
C VAL A 121 -2.06 -12.94 26.87
N ASP A 122 -3.03 -12.20 27.40
CA ASP A 122 -2.93 -11.62 28.76
C ASP A 122 -2.83 -12.70 29.85
N TYR A 123 -3.66 -13.74 29.76
CA TYR A 123 -3.63 -14.87 30.68
C TYR A 123 -2.32 -15.64 30.64
N TRP A 124 -1.79 -15.88 29.43
CA TRP A 124 -0.52 -16.56 29.25
C TRP A 124 0.60 -15.79 29.95
N GLN A 125 0.65 -14.46 29.81
CA GLN A 125 1.64 -13.64 30.51
C GLN A 125 1.46 -13.65 32.03
N MET A 126 0.22 -13.76 32.54
CA MET A 126 -0.03 -13.82 33.99
C MET A 126 0.40 -15.15 34.62
N THR A 127 0.40 -16.25 33.87
CA THR A 127 0.64 -17.59 34.41
C THR A 127 2.09 -18.08 34.25
N GLN A 128 2.90 -17.40 33.44
CA GLN A 128 4.29 -17.79 33.22
C GLN A 128 5.20 -17.30 34.35
N GLY A 129 6.00 -18.22 34.91
CA GLY A 129 7.00 -17.91 35.93
C GLY A 129 8.22 -17.15 35.40
N ASP A 130 8.48 -17.22 34.08
CA ASP A 130 9.53 -16.46 33.39
C ASP A 130 8.89 -15.52 32.35
N GLU A 131 8.74 -14.26 32.75
CA GLU A 131 8.17 -13.21 31.92
C GLU A 131 8.94 -13.04 30.60
N SER A 132 10.27 -13.17 30.63
CA SER A 132 11.13 -12.97 29.46
C SER A 132 10.88 -14.03 28.38
N ARG A 133 10.68 -15.28 28.81
CA ARG A 133 10.37 -16.40 27.93
C ARG A 133 8.97 -16.26 27.32
N SER A 134 8.00 -15.86 28.12
CA SER A 134 6.63 -15.59 27.66
C SER A 134 6.61 -14.53 26.54
N ILE A 135 7.30 -13.42 26.74
CA ILE A 135 7.38 -12.33 25.77
C ILE A 135 8.00 -12.81 24.46
N LYS A 136 9.09 -13.60 24.52
CA LYS A 136 9.75 -14.14 23.31
C LYS A 136 8.81 -15.00 22.47
N TYR A 137 8.04 -15.90 23.10
CA TYR A 137 7.09 -16.74 22.35
C TYR A 137 5.92 -15.95 21.76
N ILE A 138 5.39 -14.97 22.50
CA ILE A 138 4.32 -14.11 21.99
C ILE A 138 4.80 -13.26 20.82
N LEU A 139 6.03 -12.74 20.86
CA LEU A 139 6.60 -12.03 19.72
C LEU A 139 6.81 -12.96 18.53
N LEU A 140 7.32 -14.17 18.76
CA LEU A 140 7.52 -15.15 17.69
C LEU A 140 6.20 -15.51 17.00
N ILE A 141 5.15 -15.81 17.76
CA ILE A 141 3.83 -16.16 17.19
C ILE A 141 3.18 -14.96 16.48
N SER A 142 3.47 -13.73 16.90
CA SER A 142 2.93 -12.52 16.28
C SER A 142 3.67 -12.13 14.99
N LEU A 143 4.99 -12.34 14.93
CA LEU A 143 5.83 -11.94 13.80
C LEU A 143 5.96 -13.02 12.73
N LEU A 144 5.98 -14.30 13.12
CA LEU A 144 6.17 -15.40 12.17
C LEU A 144 5.10 -15.42 11.05
N PRO A 145 3.79 -15.25 11.32
CA PRO A 145 2.77 -15.19 10.27
C PRO A 145 3.00 -14.03 9.30
N ILE A 146 3.44 -12.87 9.79
CA ILE A 146 3.72 -11.70 8.95
C ILE A 146 4.84 -12.00 7.96
N VAL A 147 5.93 -12.63 8.43
CA VAL A 147 7.05 -13.01 7.58
C VAL A 147 6.61 -14.05 6.55
N CYS A 148 5.90 -15.10 6.98
CA CYS A 148 5.40 -16.14 6.09
C CYS A 148 4.44 -15.58 5.02
N SER A 149 3.50 -14.72 5.39
CA SER A 149 2.57 -14.08 4.46
C SER A 149 3.29 -13.15 3.50
N SER A 150 4.29 -12.39 3.97
CA SER A 150 5.09 -11.52 3.11
C SER A 150 5.88 -12.31 2.06
N ILE A 151 6.49 -13.43 2.47
CA ILE A 151 7.19 -14.35 1.56
C ILE A 151 6.19 -14.94 0.56
N TYR A 152 5.03 -15.43 1.03
CA TYR A 152 3.98 -15.96 0.17
C TYR A 152 3.57 -14.95 -0.92
N PHE A 153 3.21 -13.72 -0.56
CA PHE A 153 2.84 -12.70 -1.53
C PHE A 153 4.00 -12.26 -2.42
N ALA A 154 5.24 -12.32 -1.94
CA ALA A 154 6.40 -12.06 -2.78
C ALA A 154 6.59 -13.16 -3.85
N THR A 155 6.32 -14.42 -3.49
CA THR A 155 6.47 -15.56 -4.41
C THR A 155 5.40 -15.63 -5.49
N ILE A 156 4.16 -15.22 -5.18
CA ILE A 156 3.05 -15.22 -6.14
C ILE A 156 2.94 -13.90 -6.92
N SER A 157 3.73 -12.89 -6.58
CA SER A 157 3.71 -11.60 -7.29
C SER A 157 4.28 -11.77 -8.69
N GLU A 158 3.54 -11.29 -9.69
CA GLU A 158 4.07 -11.18 -11.04
C GLU A 158 5.22 -10.16 -11.06
N PRO A 159 6.27 -10.42 -11.86
CA PRO A 159 7.32 -9.44 -12.07
C PRO A 159 6.73 -8.23 -12.77
N LEU A 160 7.02 -7.04 -12.24
CA LEU A 160 6.61 -5.80 -12.89
C LEU A 160 7.16 -5.79 -14.33
N ALA A 161 6.27 -5.68 -15.31
CA ALA A 161 6.65 -5.65 -16.73
C ALA A 161 7.75 -4.61 -16.99
N PRO A 162 8.68 -4.86 -17.92
CA PRO A 162 9.71 -3.88 -18.25
C PRO A 162 9.05 -2.60 -18.77
N PHE A 163 9.54 -1.44 -18.33
CA PHE A 163 9.10 -0.15 -18.89
C PHE A 163 9.81 0.05 -20.23
N THR A 164 9.05 0.20 -21.32
CA THR A 164 9.58 0.24 -22.68
C THR A 164 9.66 1.67 -23.23
N ALA A 165 10.38 1.84 -24.35
CA ALA A 165 10.42 3.11 -25.08
C ALA A 165 9.04 3.54 -25.59
N LYS A 166 8.18 2.57 -25.93
CA LYS A 166 6.79 2.83 -26.37
C LYS A 166 5.97 3.40 -25.22
N ASP A 167 6.10 2.84 -24.02
CA ASP A 167 5.40 3.31 -22.83
C ASP A 167 5.86 4.72 -22.44
N ALA A 168 7.17 4.99 -22.58
CA ALA A 168 7.72 6.32 -22.35
C ALA A 168 7.17 7.35 -23.34
N ILE A 169 7.13 7.04 -24.64
CA ILE A 169 6.54 7.95 -25.65
C ILE A 169 5.07 8.19 -25.37
N ALA A 170 4.30 7.14 -25.09
CA ALA A 170 2.88 7.25 -24.76
C ALA A 170 2.64 8.12 -23.53
N SER A 171 3.53 8.07 -22.53
CA SER A 171 3.45 8.92 -21.33
C SER A 171 3.82 10.39 -21.60
N ALA A 172 4.57 10.67 -22.67
CA ALA A 172 5.00 12.02 -23.04
C ALA A 172 4.05 12.74 -23.99
N ILE A 173 3.15 12.00 -24.63
CA ILE A 173 2.14 12.56 -25.51
C ILE A 173 0.94 12.96 -24.65
N ASP A 174 0.60 14.24 -24.75
CA ASP A 174 -0.62 14.80 -24.19
C ASP A 174 -1.50 15.23 -25.36
N ASP A 175 -2.65 14.58 -25.48
CA ASP A 175 -3.64 14.80 -26.54
C ASP A 175 -4.18 16.24 -26.56
N HIS A 176 -3.95 17.02 -25.49
CA HIS A 176 -4.35 18.42 -25.37
C HIS A 176 -3.19 19.41 -25.57
N SER A 177 -1.98 18.92 -25.90
CA SER A 177 -0.79 19.76 -26.10
C SER A 177 -0.22 19.63 -27.51
N ILE A 178 0.83 20.41 -27.82
CA ILE A 178 1.58 20.32 -29.08
C ILE A 178 2.21 18.93 -29.32
N THR A 179 2.42 18.11 -28.27
CA THR A 179 3.00 16.77 -28.41
C THR A 179 2.04 15.77 -29.08
N SER A 180 0.73 16.05 -29.10
CA SER A 180 -0.29 15.26 -29.82
C SER A 180 -0.03 15.18 -31.34
N LYS A 181 0.62 16.18 -31.92
CA LYS A 181 0.92 16.24 -33.36
C LYS A 181 2.13 15.39 -33.76
N PHE A 182 2.89 14.88 -32.79
CA PHE A 182 4.09 14.09 -33.04
C PHE A 182 3.75 12.60 -33.21
N PRO A 183 4.61 11.81 -33.90
CA PRO A 183 4.42 10.37 -34.00
C PRO A 183 4.30 9.69 -32.62
N HIS A 184 3.27 8.85 -32.44
CA HIS A 184 3.02 8.07 -31.21
C HIS A 184 3.99 6.89 -31.01
N LYS A 185 4.96 6.75 -31.92
CA LYS A 185 6.06 5.78 -31.89
C LYS A 185 7.31 6.49 -32.38
N SER A 186 8.48 5.94 -32.05
CA SER A 186 9.74 6.47 -32.60
C SER A 186 9.67 6.50 -34.13
N GLY A 187 9.88 7.66 -34.73
CA GLY A 187 9.71 7.85 -36.18
C GLY A 187 9.54 9.30 -36.57
N LYS A 188 9.28 9.51 -37.86
CA LYS A 188 9.08 10.82 -38.49
C LYS A 188 7.76 10.86 -39.23
N VAL A 189 7.13 12.01 -39.26
CA VAL A 189 5.97 12.32 -40.10
C VAL A 189 6.16 13.69 -40.72
N ASP A 190 5.90 13.77 -42.02
CA ASP A 190 5.89 15.03 -42.76
C ASP A 190 4.44 15.51 -42.92
N SER A 191 4.23 16.81 -42.83
CA SER A 191 2.92 17.44 -42.90
C SER A 191 3.03 18.86 -43.44
N GLU A 192 1.91 19.40 -43.91
CA GLU A 192 1.82 20.79 -44.34
C GLU A 192 0.71 21.48 -43.52
N GLU A 193 1.04 22.58 -42.84
CA GLU A 193 0.07 23.37 -42.08
C GLU A 193 0.29 24.86 -42.38
N LYS A 194 -0.77 25.59 -42.76
CA LYS A 194 -0.72 27.05 -43.04
C LYS A 194 0.39 27.45 -44.05
N GLY A 195 0.70 26.55 -45.00
CA GLY A 195 1.74 26.71 -46.02
C GLY A 195 3.17 26.54 -45.52
N TYR A 196 3.38 25.95 -44.33
CA TYR A 196 4.69 25.51 -43.85
C TYR A 196 4.86 24.02 -44.11
N TYR A 197 6.02 23.62 -44.65
CA TYR A 197 6.43 22.22 -44.69
C TYR A 197 7.05 21.83 -43.36
N ILE A 198 6.44 20.86 -42.68
CA ILE A 198 6.77 20.49 -41.29
C ILE A 198 7.15 19.02 -41.23
N THR A 199 8.34 18.73 -40.70
CA THR A 199 8.79 17.38 -40.34
C THR A 199 8.80 17.25 -38.82
N ARG A 200 7.95 16.39 -38.27
CA ARG A 200 7.92 16.04 -36.85
C ARG A 200 8.58 14.71 -36.60
N GLU A 201 9.44 14.64 -35.61
CA GLU A 201 10.18 13.44 -35.23
C GLU A 201 10.06 13.17 -33.73
N THR A 202 9.72 11.92 -33.40
CA THR A 202 9.76 11.41 -32.02
C THR A 202 10.93 10.44 -31.89
N ARG A 203 11.79 10.64 -30.88
CA ARG A 203 12.86 9.70 -30.52
C ARG A 203 12.79 9.35 -29.05
N ALA A 204 12.94 8.08 -28.72
CA ALA A 204 13.14 7.63 -27.35
C ALA A 204 14.50 6.93 -27.20
N LYS A 205 15.33 7.41 -26.28
CA LYS A 205 16.62 6.81 -25.95
C LYS A 205 16.63 6.38 -24.49
N LYS A 206 16.97 5.12 -24.23
CA LYS A 206 17.16 4.62 -22.86
C LYS A 206 18.38 5.31 -22.24
N ILE A 207 18.22 5.89 -21.06
CA ILE A 207 19.32 6.49 -20.29
C ILE A 207 19.84 5.47 -19.28
N ILE A 208 18.95 5.01 -18.40
CA ILE A 208 19.20 3.99 -17.37
C ILE A 208 18.01 3.03 -17.28
N LYS A 209 18.06 2.06 -16.35
CA LYS A 209 16.96 1.10 -16.14
C LYS A 209 15.65 1.85 -15.88
N ASN A 210 14.60 1.52 -16.65
CA ASN A 210 13.27 2.14 -16.57
C ASN A 210 13.24 3.68 -16.72
N THR A 211 14.24 4.29 -17.37
CA THR A 211 14.28 5.73 -17.64
C THR A 211 14.65 5.99 -19.09
N TYR A 212 13.85 6.82 -19.76
CA TYR A 212 14.00 7.18 -21.17
C TYR A 212 14.04 8.69 -21.35
N SER A 213 14.93 9.16 -22.23
CA SER A 213 14.87 10.50 -22.81
C SER A 213 13.99 10.44 -24.04
N VAL A 214 12.81 11.07 -23.99
CA VAL A 214 11.92 11.23 -25.15
C VAL A 214 12.12 12.63 -25.71
N ARG A 215 12.46 12.71 -26.99
CA ARG A 215 12.69 13.96 -27.71
C ARG A 215 11.68 14.12 -28.84
N PHE A 216 11.04 15.27 -28.85
CA PHE A 216 10.19 15.76 -29.92
C PHE A 216 10.99 16.82 -30.69
N ILE A 217 11.14 16.62 -31.99
CA ILE A 217 11.90 17.51 -32.87
C ILE A 217 10.97 17.92 -34.01
N GLU A 218 10.65 19.20 -34.11
CA GLU A 218 9.86 19.76 -35.21
C GLU A 218 10.78 20.62 -36.06
N LYS A 219 10.85 20.33 -37.36
CA LYS A 219 11.53 21.16 -38.36
C LYS A 219 10.47 21.77 -39.24
N TRP A 220 10.56 23.07 -39.50
CA TRP A 220 9.62 23.77 -40.37
C TRP A 220 10.38 24.58 -41.42
N SER A 221 9.76 24.76 -42.59
CA SER A 221 10.28 25.63 -43.64
C SER A 221 9.18 26.24 -44.49
N LYS A 222 9.37 27.49 -44.94
CA LYS A 222 8.47 28.23 -45.81
C LYS A 222 9.24 29.37 -46.48
N ASP A 223 9.06 29.55 -47.79
CA ASP A 223 9.61 30.69 -48.55
C ASP A 223 11.12 30.95 -48.34
N GLY A 224 11.90 29.89 -48.11
CA GLY A 224 13.35 29.96 -47.84
C GLY A 224 13.74 30.13 -46.37
N GLU A 225 12.80 30.46 -45.49
CA GLU A 225 12.98 30.43 -44.04
C GLU A 225 12.87 28.99 -43.52
N LYS A 226 13.68 28.66 -42.51
CA LYS A 226 13.67 27.35 -41.85
C LYS A 226 14.01 27.50 -40.38
N GLY A 227 13.39 26.67 -39.56
CA GLY A 227 13.68 26.60 -38.13
C GLY A 227 13.51 25.19 -37.59
N GLU A 228 13.94 25.03 -36.34
CA GLU A 228 13.83 23.77 -35.63
C GLU A 228 13.50 24.03 -34.17
N TYR A 229 12.52 23.29 -33.66
CA TYR A 229 12.07 23.33 -32.28
C TYR A 229 12.26 21.95 -31.65
N ARG A 230 12.81 21.89 -30.44
CA ARG A 230 13.08 20.64 -29.73
C ARG A 230 12.59 20.69 -28.29
N ILE A 231 11.88 19.64 -27.90
CA ILE A 231 11.47 19.39 -26.52
C ILE A 231 12.01 18.04 -26.10
N SER A 232 12.63 17.96 -24.94
CA SER A 232 13.11 16.72 -24.36
C SER A 232 12.51 16.51 -22.98
N TYR A 233 11.97 15.32 -22.75
CA TYR A 233 11.50 14.84 -21.46
C TYR A 233 12.38 13.69 -20.97
N GLU A 234 12.59 13.61 -19.66
CA GLU A 234 13.04 12.42 -18.97
C GLU A 234 11.83 11.74 -18.33
N ILE A 235 11.64 10.46 -18.66
CA ILE A 235 10.43 9.71 -18.33
C ILE A 235 10.80 8.43 -17.61
N THR A 236 10.19 8.25 -16.46
CA THR A 236 10.16 6.97 -15.74
C THR A 236 8.73 6.43 -15.73
N ARG A 237 8.54 5.21 -15.24
CA ARG A 237 7.20 4.59 -15.17
C ARG A 237 6.17 5.43 -14.40
N ASN A 238 6.60 6.29 -13.46
CA ASN A 238 5.73 7.08 -12.60
C ASN A 238 6.01 8.60 -12.66
N SER A 239 6.86 9.06 -13.56
CA SER A 239 7.21 10.48 -13.64
C SER A 239 7.51 10.92 -15.07
N LEU A 240 7.16 12.17 -15.35
CA LEU A 240 7.54 12.90 -16.55
C LEU A 240 8.16 14.22 -16.11
N THR A 241 9.40 14.46 -16.52
CA THR A 241 10.15 15.67 -16.17
C THR A 241 10.62 16.34 -17.44
N LEU A 242 10.31 17.63 -17.60
CA LEU A 242 10.86 18.42 -18.69
C LEU A 242 12.37 18.58 -18.47
N HIS A 243 13.15 18.10 -19.42
CA HIS A 243 14.62 18.16 -19.36
C HIS A 243 15.16 19.39 -20.08
N SER A 244 14.66 19.66 -21.28
CA SER A 244 15.07 20.85 -22.04
C SER A 244 14.04 21.25 -23.09
N ILE A 245 14.01 22.54 -23.37
CA ILE A 245 13.37 23.15 -24.54
C ILE A 245 14.46 23.95 -25.25
N SER A 246 14.57 23.81 -26.57
CA SER A 246 15.58 24.53 -27.36
C SER A 246 15.12 24.73 -28.79
N GLY A 247 15.75 25.69 -29.47
CA GLY A 247 15.39 26.06 -30.84
C GLY A 247 14.32 27.15 -30.90
N GLU A 248 13.80 27.38 -32.10
CA GLU A 248 12.88 28.47 -32.40
C GLU A 248 11.45 27.95 -32.40
N GLU A 249 10.60 28.54 -31.56
CA GLU A 249 9.18 28.19 -31.52
C GLU A 249 8.53 28.42 -32.89
N PRO A 250 7.77 27.45 -33.42
CA PRO A 250 7.20 27.55 -34.75
C PRO A 250 6.28 28.78 -34.89
N PRO A 251 6.46 29.62 -35.92
CA PRO A 251 5.77 30.92 -36.03
C PRO A 251 4.25 30.80 -36.24
N TYR A 252 3.76 29.60 -36.55
CA TYR A 252 2.35 29.31 -36.79
C TYR A 252 1.58 28.81 -35.56
N TYR A 253 2.23 28.66 -34.40
CA TYR A 253 1.57 28.32 -33.14
C TYR A 253 0.78 29.51 -32.55
N ASN A 254 1.21 30.74 -32.80
CA ASN A 254 0.62 31.99 -32.27
C ASN A 254 -0.35 32.70 -33.25
N LYS A 255 -0.81 32.03 -34.30
CA LYS A 255 -1.75 32.54 -35.31
C LYS A 255 -3.00 31.70 -35.38
#